data_AF-A0A7Y0R2W3-F1
#
_entry.id   AF-A0A7Y0R2W3-F1
#
_cell.length_a   1.000
_cell.length_b   1.000
_cell.length_c   1.000
_cell.angle_alpha   90.00
_cell.angle_beta   90.00
_cell.angle_gamma   90.00
#
_symmetry.space_group_name_H-M   'P 1'
#
loop_
_entity.id
_entity.type
_entity.pdbx_description
1 polymer ?
#
loop_
_entity_poly.entity_id
_entity_poly.type
_entity_poly.pdbx_seq_one_letter_code
_entity_poly.pdbx_strand_id
1 'polypeptide(L)'
;YQLKQDFSHLTIAINGGVKSLEEAKVHLQHLDGVMIGREAYQSPYLLASVDQELFGSNAPVKKRSEIVEEMYPYIEAQLAKGAYLGHITRHMLGLFQNMPGARQWRRHISENAHKPGSGLEVLQDALAKIPKELNV
;
A
#
# COMPACT_ATOMS: atom_id res chain seq x y z
N TYR A 1 13.10 25.68 2.60
CA TYR A 1 12.11 25.52 3.68
C TYR A 1 11.83 26.86 4.38
N GLN A 2 11.57 27.94 3.63
CA GLN A 2 11.53 29.30 4.17
C GLN A 2 10.43 29.51 5.23
N LEU A 3 9.21 29.02 4.97
CA LEU A 3 8.08 29.17 5.90
C LEU A 3 8.35 28.60 7.30
N LYS A 4 9.11 27.50 7.42
CA LYS A 4 9.46 26.94 8.73
C LYS A 4 10.52 27.78 9.46
N GLN A 5 11.37 28.49 8.73
CA GLN A 5 12.32 29.43 9.32
C GLN A 5 11.60 30.70 9.81
N ASP A 6 10.70 31.24 8.99
CA ASP A 6 9.94 32.45 9.31
C ASP A 6 8.93 32.23 10.45
N PHE A 7 8.34 31.03 10.53
CA PHE A 7 7.31 30.67 11.49
C PHE A 7 7.68 29.40 12.26
N SER A 8 8.83 29.42 12.93
CA SER A 8 9.39 28.26 13.65
C SER A 8 8.45 27.65 14.70
N HIS A 9 7.57 28.47 15.28
CA HIS A 9 6.56 28.07 16.26
C HIS A 9 5.37 27.29 15.67
N LEU A 10 5.19 27.27 14.34
CA LEU A 10 4.14 26.50 13.68
C LEU A 10 4.62 25.10 13.32
N THR A 11 3.71 24.13 13.35
CA THR A 11 3.88 22.81 12.76
C THR A 11 3.61 22.87 11.26
N ILE A 12 4.62 22.63 10.45
CA ILE A 12 4.54 22.71 8.99
C ILE A 12 4.90 21.36 8.39
N ALA A 13 3.97 20.82 7.60
CA ALA A 13 4.19 19.61 6.82
C ALA A 13 4.21 19.91 5.32
N ILE A 14 5.15 19.30 4.58
CA ILE A 14 5.17 19.41 3.12
C ILE A 14 4.28 18.34 2.47
N ASN A 15 3.56 18.74 1.44
CA ASN A 15 2.83 17.85 0.57
C ASN A 15 3.21 18.13 -0.89
N GLY A 16 3.54 17.08 -1.63
CA GLY A 16 3.82 17.16 -3.06
C GLY A 16 5.20 16.64 -3.44
N GLY A 17 5.25 15.74 -4.43
CA GLY A 17 6.49 15.29 -5.05
C GLY A 17 7.26 14.20 -4.30
N VAL A 18 6.92 13.88 -3.05
CA VAL A 18 7.59 12.84 -2.25
C VAL A 18 7.17 11.43 -2.69
N LYS A 19 8.14 10.61 -3.10
CA LYS A 19 7.95 9.27 -3.67
C LYS A 19 8.61 8.14 -2.87
N SER A 20 9.37 8.46 -1.82
CA SER A 20 10.04 7.45 -1.00
C SER A 20 10.16 7.88 0.46
N LEU A 21 10.39 6.91 1.35
CA LEU A 21 10.71 7.21 2.75
C LEU A 21 12.05 7.94 2.88
N GLU A 22 13.00 7.69 1.99
CA GLU A 22 14.28 8.43 1.98
C GLU A 22 14.09 9.91 1.63
N GLU A 23 13.29 10.22 0.61
CA GLU A 23 12.89 11.61 0.33
C GLU A 23 12.14 12.24 1.50
N ALA A 24 11.26 11.47 2.17
CA ALA A 24 10.56 11.93 3.36
C ALA A 24 11.55 12.28 4.50
N LYS A 25 12.54 11.42 4.78
CA LYS A 25 13.58 11.68 5.78
C LYS A 25 14.36 12.96 5.49
N VAL A 26 14.69 13.24 4.22
CA VAL A 26 15.34 14.49 3.82
C VAL A 26 14.48 15.70 4.18
N HIS A 27 13.17 15.67 3.91
CA HIS A 27 12.27 16.76 4.28
C HIS A 27 12.09 16.89 5.80
N LEU A 28 12.03 15.77 6.53
CA LEU A 28 11.89 15.74 7.99
C LEU A 28 13.11 16.31 8.73
N GLN A 29 14.26 16.48 8.07
CA GLN A 29 15.39 17.24 8.64
C GLN A 29 15.11 18.74 8.76
N HIS A 30 14.09 19.24 8.07
CA HIS A 30 13.80 20.67 7.95
C HIS A 30 12.36 21.06 8.30
N LEU A 31 11.44 20.11 8.36
CA LEU A 31 10.02 20.30 8.55
C LEU A 31 9.47 19.32 9.59
N ASP A 32 8.30 19.62 10.12
CA ASP A 32 7.67 18.82 11.18
C ASP A 32 6.90 17.62 10.63
N GLY A 33 6.65 17.57 9.32
CA GLY A 33 5.89 16.48 8.71
C GLY A 33 6.01 16.40 7.19
N VAL A 34 5.63 15.23 6.68
CA VAL A 34 5.57 14.93 5.25
C VAL A 34 4.26 14.20 4.97
N MET A 35 3.56 14.60 3.90
CA MET A 35 2.37 13.90 3.43
C MET A 35 2.65 13.25 2.07
N ILE A 36 2.55 11.92 2.02
CA ILE A 36 2.67 11.11 0.81
C ILE A 36 1.27 10.74 0.32
N GLY A 37 0.88 11.29 -0.85
CA GLY A 37 -0.44 11.05 -1.45
C GLY A 37 -0.41 10.01 -2.55
N ARG A 38 -0.20 10.47 -3.80
CA ARG A 38 -0.26 9.63 -5.02
C ARG A 38 0.58 8.36 -4.92
N GLU A 39 1.80 8.46 -4.39
CA GLU A 39 2.68 7.30 -4.30
C GLU A 39 2.16 6.25 -3.30
N ALA A 40 1.58 6.66 -2.17
CA ALA A 40 1.00 5.74 -1.20
C ALA A 40 -0.19 4.95 -1.78
N TYR A 41 -0.92 5.52 -2.73
CA TYR A 41 -1.99 4.81 -3.43
C TYR A 41 -1.48 3.92 -4.57
N GLN A 42 -0.46 4.38 -5.31
CA GLN A 42 0.10 3.64 -6.44
C GLN A 42 0.94 2.44 -5.97
N SER A 43 1.82 2.64 -5.00
CA SER A 43 2.73 1.63 -4.46
C SER A 43 2.63 1.56 -2.93
N PRO A 44 1.49 1.11 -2.36
CA PRO A 44 1.22 1.18 -0.92
C PRO A 44 2.27 0.49 -0.04
N TYR A 45 2.96 -0.53 -0.56
CA TYR A 45 4.01 -1.20 0.19
C TYR A 45 5.23 -0.31 0.50
N LEU A 46 5.36 0.88 -0.10
CA LEU A 46 6.38 1.85 0.31
C LEU A 46 6.25 2.22 1.80
N LEU A 47 5.04 2.13 2.36
CA LEU A 47 4.77 2.44 3.76
C LEU A 47 4.98 1.23 4.69
N ALA A 48 5.33 0.05 4.18
CA ALA A 48 5.43 -1.17 5.00
C ALA A 48 6.51 -1.07 6.09
N SER A 49 7.54 -0.26 5.87
CA SER A 49 8.62 -0.01 6.83
C SER A 49 8.52 1.33 7.56
N VAL A 50 7.45 2.12 7.35
CA VAL A 50 7.33 3.48 7.91
C VAL A 50 7.42 3.48 9.43
N ASP A 51 6.80 2.51 10.10
CA ASP A 51 6.79 2.39 11.55
C ASP A 51 8.20 2.15 12.11
N GLN A 52 9.01 1.34 11.41
CA GLN A 52 10.39 1.08 11.82
C GLN A 52 11.27 2.32 11.54
N GLU A 53 11.18 2.84 10.32
CA GLU A 53 12.11 3.86 9.81
C GLU A 53 11.88 5.25 10.41
N LEU A 54 10.63 5.60 10.75
CA LEU A 54 10.27 6.94 11.22
C LEU A 54 9.71 6.97 12.65
N PHE A 55 9.17 5.86 13.16
CA PHE A 55 8.49 5.82 14.45
C PHE A 55 9.15 4.91 15.50
N GLY A 56 10.30 4.30 15.18
CA GLY A 56 11.09 3.50 16.12
C GLY A 56 10.44 2.17 16.52
N SER A 57 9.51 1.65 15.73
CA SER A 57 8.91 0.34 15.95
C SER A 57 9.91 -0.79 15.68
N ASN A 58 9.86 -1.83 16.50
CA ASN A 58 10.59 -3.09 16.28
C ASN A 58 9.72 -4.20 15.67
N ALA A 59 8.45 -3.90 15.37
CA ALA A 59 7.56 -4.88 14.74
C ALA A 59 8.10 -5.24 13.35
N PRO A 60 8.17 -6.52 12.96
CA PRO A 60 8.70 -6.92 11.67
C PRO A 60 7.84 -6.38 10.52
N VAL A 61 8.47 -6.00 9.41
CA VAL A 61 7.78 -5.62 8.17
C VAL A 61 7.06 -6.85 7.63
N LYS A 62 5.73 -6.76 7.50
CA LYS A 62 4.91 -7.82 6.92
C LYS A 62 5.18 -7.97 5.43
N LYS A 63 5.18 -9.20 4.96
CA LYS A 63 5.19 -9.53 3.54
C LYS A 63 3.91 -9.05 2.88
N ARG A 64 3.95 -8.74 1.58
CA ARG A 64 2.78 -8.46 0.75
C ARG A 64 1.79 -9.63 0.76
N SER A 65 2.26 -10.88 0.71
CA SER A 65 1.39 -12.06 0.82
C SER A 65 0.61 -12.07 2.13
N GLU A 66 1.29 -11.84 3.25
CA GLU A 66 0.66 -11.73 4.58
C GLU A 66 -0.38 -10.60 4.61
N ILE A 67 -0.08 -9.44 4.01
CA ILE A 67 -1.03 -8.31 3.89
C ILE A 67 -2.27 -8.71 3.06
N VAL A 68 -2.11 -9.51 1.99
CA VAL A 68 -3.25 -10.02 1.21
C VAL A 68 -4.13 -10.94 2.07
N GLU A 69 -3.52 -11.84 2.83
CA GLU A 69 -4.24 -12.79 3.70
C GLU A 69 -4.97 -12.07 4.83
N GLU A 70 -4.38 -11.02 5.41
CA GLU A 70 -5.02 -10.18 6.43
C GLU A 70 -6.25 -9.43 5.91
N MET A 71 -6.37 -9.23 4.59
CA MET A 71 -7.56 -8.64 3.98
C MET A 71 -8.72 -9.63 3.84
N TYR A 72 -8.50 -10.95 3.94
CA TYR A 72 -9.55 -11.95 3.74
C TYR A 72 -10.75 -11.78 4.68
N PRO A 73 -10.58 -11.63 6.01
CA PRO A 73 -11.73 -11.47 6.91
C PRO A 73 -12.53 -10.19 6.61
N TYR A 74 -11.85 -9.11 6.24
CA TYR A 74 -12.51 -7.87 5.82
C TYR A 74 -13.32 -8.09 4.54
N ILE A 75 -12.73 -8.74 3.54
CA ILE A 75 -13.39 -9.00 2.26
C ILE A 75 -14.62 -9.87 2.46
N GLU A 76 -14.50 -11.00 3.17
CA GLU A 76 -15.64 -11.87 3.49
C GLU A 76 -16.77 -11.12 4.17
N ALA A 77 -16.45 -10.29 5.18
CA ALA A 77 -17.43 -9.49 5.89
C ALA A 77 -18.13 -8.44 4.99
N GLN A 78 -17.45 -7.89 3.99
CA GLN A 78 -18.05 -6.96 3.03
C GLN A 78 -18.89 -7.67 1.96
N LEU A 79 -18.42 -8.82 1.46
CA LEU A 79 -19.17 -9.64 0.50
C LEU A 79 -20.48 -10.13 1.12
N ALA A 80 -20.47 -10.54 2.38
CA ALA A 80 -21.67 -10.92 3.13
C ALA A 80 -22.70 -9.78 3.27
N LYS A 81 -22.25 -8.52 3.15
CA LYS A 81 -23.10 -7.32 3.15
C LYS A 81 -23.53 -6.88 1.74
N GLY A 82 -23.21 -7.68 0.71
CA GLY A 82 -23.56 -7.39 -0.68
C GLY A 82 -22.59 -6.45 -1.40
N ALA A 83 -21.41 -6.17 -0.84
CA ALA A 83 -20.39 -5.44 -1.57
C ALA A 83 -19.85 -6.28 -2.73
N TYR A 84 -19.48 -5.62 -3.83
CA TYR A 84 -18.77 -6.28 -4.93
C TYR A 84 -17.27 -6.35 -4.64
N LEU A 85 -16.64 -7.50 -4.92
CA LEU A 85 -15.21 -7.70 -4.69
C LEU A 85 -14.35 -6.61 -5.35
N GLY A 86 -14.68 -6.21 -6.58
CA GLY A 86 -13.98 -5.16 -7.32
C GLY A 86 -13.95 -3.79 -6.62
N HIS A 87 -14.91 -3.47 -5.74
CA HIS A 87 -14.89 -2.22 -4.96
C HIS A 87 -13.74 -2.19 -3.95
N ILE A 88 -13.29 -3.36 -3.50
CA ILE A 88 -12.20 -3.52 -2.55
C ILE A 88 -10.89 -3.73 -3.30
N THR A 89 -10.84 -4.73 -4.18
CA THR A 89 -9.60 -5.19 -4.81
C THR A 89 -8.98 -4.18 -5.76
N ARG A 90 -9.77 -3.22 -6.29
CA ARG A 90 -9.24 -2.08 -7.06
C ARG A 90 -8.21 -1.24 -6.28
N HIS A 91 -8.31 -1.23 -4.95
CA HIS A 91 -7.38 -0.53 -4.05
C HIS A 91 -6.16 -1.38 -3.67
N MET A 92 -6.12 -2.66 -4.06
CA MET A 92 -5.02 -3.59 -3.79
C MET A 92 -4.11 -3.82 -5.01
N LEU A 93 -4.45 -3.25 -6.16
CA LEU A 93 -3.73 -3.47 -7.44
C LEU A 93 -2.26 -3.06 -7.37
N GLY A 94 -1.95 -2.02 -6.59
CA GLY A 94 -0.60 -1.47 -6.43
C GLY A 94 0.32 -2.25 -5.51
N LEU A 95 -0.19 -3.24 -4.76
CA LEU A 95 0.56 -3.89 -3.69
C LEU A 95 1.89 -4.49 -4.15
N PHE A 96 1.90 -5.17 -5.30
CA PHE A 96 3.08 -5.80 -5.90
C PHE A 96 3.78 -4.90 -6.94
N GLN A 97 3.53 -3.59 -6.97
CA GLN A 97 4.12 -2.70 -7.98
C GLN A 97 5.65 -2.84 -8.07
N ASN A 98 6.18 -2.76 -9.29
CA ASN A 98 7.61 -2.90 -9.63
C ASN A 98 8.25 -4.27 -9.32
N MET A 99 7.45 -5.33 -9.20
CA MET A 99 7.96 -6.68 -8.95
C MET A 99 7.64 -7.67 -10.09
N PRO A 100 8.42 -8.76 -10.24
CA PRO A 100 8.01 -9.89 -11.07
C PRO A 100 6.64 -10.42 -10.64
N GLY A 101 5.78 -10.76 -11.60
CA GLY A 101 4.39 -11.20 -11.32
C GLY A 101 3.38 -10.06 -11.15
N ALA A 102 3.79 -8.81 -10.90
CA ALA A 102 2.89 -7.68 -10.66
C ALA A 102 1.86 -7.41 -11.76
N ARG A 103 2.26 -7.64 -13.03
CA ARG A 103 1.35 -7.51 -14.17
C ARG A 103 0.27 -8.60 -14.14
N GLN A 104 0.65 -9.84 -13.81
CA GLN A 104 -0.28 -10.97 -13.74
C GLN A 104 -1.25 -10.81 -12.57
N TRP A 105 -0.76 -10.36 -11.40
CA TRP A 105 -1.57 -9.95 -10.25
C TRP A 105 -2.69 -8.97 -10.66
N ARG A 106 -2.30 -7.82 -11.23
CA ARG A 106 -3.26 -6.78 -11.64
C ARG A 106 -4.23 -7.27 -12.70
N ARG A 107 -3.75 -8.06 -13.67
CA ARG A 107 -4.56 -8.60 -14.76
C ARG A 107 -5.63 -9.55 -14.24
N HIS A 108 -5.23 -10.54 -13.43
CA HIS A 108 -6.15 -11.55 -12.91
C HIS A 108 -7.27 -10.92 -12.06
N ILE A 109 -6.91 -9.97 -11.19
CA ILE A 109 -7.92 -9.25 -10.38
C ILE A 109 -8.86 -8.45 -11.28
N SER A 110 -8.33 -7.68 -12.24
CA SER A 110 -9.15 -6.85 -13.14
C SER A 110 -10.13 -7.68 -13.98
N GLU A 111 -9.69 -8.85 -14.45
CA GLU A 111 -10.49 -9.75 -15.30
C GLU A 111 -11.56 -10.52 -14.52
N ASN A 112 -11.40 -10.72 -13.21
CA ASN A 112 -12.26 -11.61 -12.43
C ASN A 112 -13.07 -10.91 -11.34
N ALA A 113 -12.54 -9.90 -10.64
CA ALA A 113 -13.17 -9.35 -9.44
C ALA A 113 -14.49 -8.58 -9.67
N HIS A 114 -14.82 -8.24 -10.91
CA HIS A 114 -16.06 -7.57 -11.26
C HIS A 114 -17.22 -8.55 -11.54
N LYS A 115 -16.94 -9.85 -11.62
CA LYS A 115 -17.95 -10.86 -11.96
C LYS A 115 -18.90 -11.10 -10.79
N PRO A 116 -20.20 -11.37 -11.04
CA PRO A 116 -21.12 -11.79 -9.99
C PRO A 116 -20.61 -13.07 -9.31
N GLY A 117 -20.64 -13.09 -7.97
CA GLY A 117 -20.21 -14.25 -7.17
C GLY A 117 -18.71 -14.37 -6.94
N SER A 118 -17.88 -13.45 -7.42
CA SER A 118 -16.43 -13.46 -7.13
C SER A 118 -16.13 -13.25 -5.65
N GLY A 119 -15.24 -14.07 -5.12
CA GLY A 119 -14.80 -14.08 -3.74
C GLY A 119 -13.28 -14.13 -3.58
N LEU A 120 -12.82 -14.70 -2.47
CA LEU A 120 -11.39 -14.75 -2.10
C LEU A 120 -10.54 -15.51 -3.11
N GLU A 121 -11.13 -16.46 -3.85
CA GLU A 121 -10.44 -17.27 -4.85
C GLU A 121 -9.73 -16.41 -5.90
N VAL A 122 -10.28 -15.23 -6.23
CA VAL A 122 -9.65 -14.30 -7.18
C VAL A 122 -8.33 -13.74 -6.64
N LEU A 123 -8.24 -13.46 -5.34
CA LEU A 123 -6.99 -12.99 -4.72
C LEU A 123 -6.01 -14.14 -4.54
N GLN A 124 -6.49 -15.33 -4.16
CA GLN A 124 -5.66 -16.53 -4.03
C GLN A 124 -5.01 -16.92 -5.37
N ASP A 125 -5.80 -16.93 -6.45
CA ASP A 125 -5.32 -17.20 -7.80
C ASP A 125 -4.37 -16.10 -8.31
N ALA A 126 -4.63 -14.84 -7.99
CA ALA A 126 -3.74 -13.73 -8.32
C ALA A 126 -2.41 -13.86 -7.55
N LEU A 127 -2.45 -14.21 -6.26
CA LEU A 127 -1.26 -14.40 -5.43
C LEU A 127 -0.42 -15.56 -5.92
N ALA A 128 -1.04 -16.64 -6.41
CA ALA A 128 -0.34 -17.76 -7.04
C ALA A 128 0.42 -17.38 -8.32
N LYS A 129 0.18 -16.19 -8.92
CA LYS A 129 0.97 -15.65 -10.03
C LYS A 129 2.23 -14.90 -9.60
N ILE A 130 2.39 -14.65 -8.29
CA ILE A 130 3.62 -14.09 -7.74
C ILE A 130 4.63 -15.23 -7.57
N PRO A 131 5.87 -15.10 -8.11
CA PRO A 131 6.87 -16.16 -7.98
C PRO A 131 7.20 -16.43 -6.50
N LYS A 132 7.10 -17.70 -6.08
CA LYS A 132 7.25 -18.11 -4.67
C LYS A 132 8.65 -17.86 -4.13
N GLU A 133 9.66 -17.94 -5.01
CA GLU A 133 11.07 -17.69 -4.70
C GLU A 133 11.35 -16.25 -4.23
N LEU A 134 10.44 -15.31 -4.49
CA LEU A 134 10.57 -13.93 -4.00
C LEU A 134 10.31 -13.83 -2.49
N ASN A 135 9.56 -14.76 -1.88
CA ASN A 135 9.21 -14.77 -0.46
C ASN A 135 8.64 -13.42 0.03
N VAL A 136 7.73 -12.85 -0.75
CA VAL A 136 7.15 -11.51 -0.60
C VAL A 136 5.69 -11.54 -0.29
#